data_AF-A0A1A2YRK9-F1
#
_entry.id   AF-A0A1A2YRK9-F1
#
_cell.length_a   1.000
_cell.length_b   1.000
_cell.length_c   1.000
_cell.angle_alpha   90.00
_cell.angle_beta   90.00
_cell.angle_gamma   90.00
#
_symmetry.space_group_name_H-M   'P 1'
#
loop_
_entity.id
_entity.type
_entity.pdbx_description
1 polymer ?
#
loop_
_entity_poly.entity_id
_entity_poly.type
_entity_poly.pdbx_seq_one_letter_code
_entity_poly.pdbx_strand_id
1 'polypeptide(L)'
;MARKPPSDNNVRDLMSIQSPGAYLHVLEKRAERELFDLLAPLSESEGVDEMTYRARVTALVDQRLAAGEPVNCQSWELPQGLHAPFHRWPVAGRTFVVTADDRITLRRREPQ
;
A
#
# COMPACT_ATOMS: atom_id res chain seq x y z
N MET A 1 -20.76 -12.36 -44.16
CA MET A 1 -20.02 -11.24 -43.58
C MET A 1 -19.72 -11.57 -42.12
N ALA A 2 -18.51 -12.03 -41.81
CA ALA A 2 -18.12 -12.41 -40.45
C ALA A 2 -17.73 -11.15 -39.66
N ARG A 3 -18.46 -10.85 -38.58
CA ARG A 3 -18.08 -9.78 -37.65
C ARG A 3 -16.83 -10.24 -36.89
N LYS A 4 -15.70 -9.56 -37.13
CA LYS A 4 -14.49 -9.68 -36.30
C LYS A 4 -14.89 -9.34 -34.85
N PRO A 5 -14.56 -10.16 -33.84
CA PRO A 5 -14.70 -9.74 -32.45
C PRO A 5 -13.78 -8.52 -32.23
N PRO A 6 -14.18 -7.56 -31.37
CA PRO A 6 -13.29 -6.48 -31.00
C PRO A 6 -12.02 -7.09 -30.42
N SER A 7 -10.87 -6.76 -31.01
CA SER A 7 -9.57 -7.14 -30.49
C SER A 7 -9.46 -6.61 -29.05
N ASP A 8 -9.28 -7.51 -28.09
CA ASP A 8 -8.83 -7.25 -26.71
C ASP A 8 -7.41 -6.64 -26.70
N ASN A 9 -7.22 -5.55 -27.42
CA ASN A 9 -6.00 -4.76 -27.37
C ASN A 9 -6.11 -3.79 -26.18
N ASN A 10 -5.20 -3.97 -25.23
CA ASN A 10 -4.78 -3.00 -24.19
C ASN A 10 -5.39 -3.09 -22.77
N VAL A 11 -5.58 -4.30 -22.21
CA VAL A 11 -5.80 -4.47 -20.74
C VAL A 11 -4.57 -5.05 -20.03
N ARG A 12 -3.37 -4.96 -20.63
CA ARG A 12 -2.13 -5.40 -19.98
C ARG A 12 -1.48 -4.31 -19.11
N ASP A 13 -1.68 -3.02 -19.41
CA ASP A 13 -1.08 -1.89 -18.68
C ASP A 13 -1.96 -1.26 -17.58
N LEU A 14 -3.23 -1.66 -17.47
CA LEU A 14 -4.18 -1.10 -16.50
C LEU A 14 -4.08 -1.74 -15.10
N MET A 15 -2.89 -2.08 -14.62
CA MET A 15 -2.72 -2.64 -13.26
C MET A 15 -1.90 -1.76 -12.32
N SER A 16 -1.44 -0.63 -12.84
CA SER A 16 -0.70 0.37 -12.07
C SER A 16 -1.34 1.74 -12.23
N ILE A 17 -1.29 2.53 -11.17
CA ILE A 17 -1.65 3.96 -11.19
C ILE A 17 -0.57 4.78 -10.54
N GLN A 18 -0.51 6.04 -10.94
CA GLN A 18 0.23 7.07 -10.23
C GLN A 18 -0.69 7.68 -9.17
N SER A 19 -0.23 7.74 -7.92
CA SER A 19 -0.98 8.36 -6.83
C SER A 19 -0.03 9.14 -5.92
N PRO A 20 0.17 10.45 -6.16
CA PRO A 20 1.09 11.27 -5.37
C PRO A 20 0.86 11.12 -3.86
N GLY A 21 1.93 10.91 -3.10
CA GLY A 21 1.91 10.68 -1.65
C GLY A 21 1.49 9.28 -1.21
N ALA A 22 1.21 8.36 -2.14
CA ALA A 22 0.81 6.99 -1.78
C ALA A 22 1.93 6.24 -1.06
N TYR A 23 3.19 6.42 -1.47
CA TYR A 23 4.31 5.72 -0.85
C TYR A 23 4.47 6.13 0.61
N LEU A 24 4.50 7.44 0.88
CA LEU A 24 4.57 7.98 2.23
C LEU A 24 3.40 7.50 3.09
N HIS A 25 2.17 7.57 2.58
CA HIS A 25 0.97 7.13 3.30
C HIS A 25 1.06 5.66 3.74
N VAL A 26 1.50 4.79 2.84
CA VAL A 26 1.64 3.35 3.15
C VAL A 26 2.76 3.13 4.16
N LEU A 27 3.87 3.86 4.07
CA LEU A 27 4.96 3.77 5.05
C LEU A 27 4.50 4.19 6.45
N GLU A 28 3.77 5.29 6.57
CA GLU A 28 3.19 5.75 7.83
C GLU A 28 2.27 4.69 8.43
N LYS A 29 1.32 4.16 7.65
CA LYS A 29 0.40 3.11 8.10
C LYS A 29 1.12 1.86 8.59
N ARG A 30 2.17 1.43 7.88
CA ARG A 30 2.96 0.27 8.30
C ARG A 30 3.79 0.54 9.54
N ALA A 31 4.38 1.73 9.66
CA ALA A 31 5.14 2.12 10.84
C ALA A 31 4.25 2.23 12.08
N GLU A 32 3.07 2.86 11.95
CA GLU A 32 2.07 2.94 13.02
C GLU A 32 1.65 1.54 13.49
N ARG A 33 1.33 0.64 12.55
CA ARG A 33 0.91 -0.73 12.86
C ARG A 33 2.00 -1.56 13.51
N GLU A 34 3.24 -1.50 13.01
CA GLU A 34 4.36 -2.25 13.58
C GLU A 34 4.65 -1.82 15.02
N LEU A 35 4.64 -0.51 15.27
CA LEU A 35 4.80 0.01 16.61
C LEU A 35 3.59 -0.32 17.49
N PHE A 36 2.37 -0.27 16.96
CA PHE A 36 1.17 -0.69 17.69
C PHE A 36 1.24 -2.17 18.08
N ASP A 37 1.56 -3.06 17.14
CA ASP A 37 1.66 -4.51 17.38
C ASP A 37 2.77 -4.84 18.41
N LEU A 38 3.86 -4.06 18.43
CA LEU A 38 4.96 -4.20 19.39
C LEU A 38 4.63 -3.63 20.78
N LEU A 39 3.86 -2.55 20.85
CA LEU A 39 3.56 -1.83 22.09
C LEU A 39 2.24 -2.25 22.74
N ALA A 40 1.29 -2.79 21.98
CA ALA A 40 0.00 -3.26 22.49
C ALA A 40 0.15 -4.30 23.62
N PRO A 41 1.10 -5.25 23.56
CA PRO A 41 1.35 -6.19 24.68
C PRO A 41 1.98 -5.53 25.92
N LEU A 42 2.61 -4.35 25.77
CA LEU A 42 3.32 -3.63 26.84
C LEU A 42 2.46 -2.53 27.49
N SER A 43 1.33 -2.19 26.87
CA SER A 43 0.43 -1.10 27.26
C SER A 43 -0.36 -1.36 28.56
N GLU A 44 -0.33 -2.56 29.13
CA GLU A 44 -1.05 -2.85 30.39
C GLU A 44 -0.33 -2.28 31.63
N SER A 45 0.93 -1.82 31.52
CA SER A 45 1.74 -1.44 32.68
C SER A 45 2.22 0.01 32.69
N GLU A 46 2.55 0.59 31.54
CA GLU A 46 3.01 1.99 31.44
C GLU A 46 2.47 2.60 30.14
N GLY A 47 1.66 3.66 30.26
CA GLY A 47 1.13 4.36 29.10
C GLY A 47 2.27 4.89 28.23
N VAL A 48 2.35 4.46 26.98
CA VAL A 48 3.35 4.98 26.04
C VAL A 48 3.02 6.44 25.77
N ASP A 49 3.95 7.34 26.10
CA ASP A 49 3.83 8.76 25.78
C ASP A 49 3.61 8.95 24.27
N GLU A 50 2.52 9.65 23.92
CA GLU A 50 2.10 9.89 22.54
C GLU A 50 3.18 10.62 21.74
N MET A 51 3.90 11.54 22.37
CA MET A 51 4.97 12.29 21.72
C MET A 51 6.14 11.37 21.36
N THR A 52 6.52 10.48 22.27
CA THR A 52 7.52 9.43 22.03
C THR A 52 7.08 8.43 20.96
N TYR A 53 5.80 8.04 20.94
CA TYR A 53 5.24 7.16 19.90
C TYR A 53 5.34 7.81 18.51
N ARG A 54 4.90 9.06 18.37
CA ARG A 54 4.97 9.80 17.10
C ARG A 54 6.40 9.97 16.61
N ALA A 55 7.35 10.30 17.49
CA ALA A 55 8.76 10.41 17.12
C ALA A 55 9.33 9.08 16.58
N ARG A 56 8.94 7.94 17.18
CA ARG A 56 9.36 6.61 16.71
C ARG A 56 8.75 6.26 15.35
N VAL A 57 7.46 6.59 15.13
CA VAL A 57 6.81 6.41 13.82
C VAL A 57 7.57 7.22 12.76
N THR A 58 7.83 8.50 13.01
CA THR A 58 8.55 9.38 12.08
C THR A 58 9.95 8.84 11.76
N ALA A 59 10.72 8.43 12.77
CA ALA A 59 12.07 7.89 12.55
C ALA A 59 12.04 6.61 11.68
N LEU A 60 11.06 5.73 11.89
CA LEU A 60 10.90 4.51 11.10
C LEU A 60 10.48 4.81 9.65
N VAL A 61 9.61 5.81 9.45
CA VAL A 61 9.21 6.29 8.12
C VAL A 61 10.42 6.87 7.39
N ASP A 62 11.19 7.75 8.03
CA ASP A 62 12.39 8.37 7.45
C ASP A 62 13.42 7.33 7.02
N GLN A 63 13.66 6.31 7.85
CA GLN A 63 14.54 5.19 7.52
C GLN A 63 14.08 4.46 6.25
N ARG A 64 12.77 4.23 6.09
CA ARG A 64 12.21 3.51 4.94
C ARG A 64 12.19 4.37 3.68
N LEU A 65 11.89 5.65 3.82
CA LEU A 65 12.00 6.62 2.72
C LEU A 65 13.42 6.65 2.17
N ALA A 66 14.44 6.65 3.05
CA ALA A 66 15.84 6.61 2.65
C ALA A 66 16.23 5.30 1.92
N ALA A 67 15.63 4.17 2.31
CA ALA A 67 15.87 2.88 1.65
C ALA A 67 15.20 2.78 0.27
N GLY A 68 14.03 3.41 0.09
CA GLY A 68 13.31 3.46 -1.19
C GLY A 68 12.78 2.10 -1.68
N GLU A 69 12.67 1.12 -0.79
CA GLU A 69 12.24 -0.23 -1.16
C GLU A 69 10.74 -0.28 -1.52
N PRO A 70 10.34 -1.05 -2.54
CA PRO A 70 8.94 -1.30 -2.84
C PRO A 70 8.20 -1.95 -1.66
N VAL A 71 7.02 -1.43 -1.32
CA VAL A 71 6.23 -1.92 -0.19
C VAL A 71 5.05 -2.74 -0.67
N ASN A 72 4.98 -4.00 -0.23
CA ASN A 72 3.78 -4.81 -0.38
C ASN A 72 2.74 -4.38 0.67
N CYS A 73 1.50 -4.12 0.26
CA CYS A 73 0.41 -3.70 1.13
C CYS A 73 -0.95 -4.25 0.68
N GLN A 74 -1.93 -4.18 1.57
CA GLN A 74 -3.32 -4.52 1.35
C GLN A 74 -4.12 -3.30 0.89
N SER A 75 -5.31 -3.53 0.33
CA SER A 75 -6.18 -2.45 -0.14
C SER A 75 -6.53 -1.40 0.91
N TRP A 76 -6.68 -1.81 2.18
CA TRP A 76 -7.03 -0.92 3.28
C TRP A 76 -5.85 -0.06 3.79
N GLU A 77 -4.62 -0.37 3.37
CA GLU A 77 -3.42 0.41 3.66
C GLU A 77 -3.18 1.51 2.61
N LEU A 78 -3.91 1.49 1.50
CA LEU A 78 -3.80 2.47 0.43
C LEU A 78 -4.60 3.76 0.74
N PRO A 79 -4.21 4.91 0.15
CA PRO A 79 -4.99 6.14 0.26
C PRO A 79 -6.46 5.95 -0.16
N GLN A 80 -7.36 6.70 0.47
CA GLN A 80 -8.76 6.72 0.06
C GLN A 80 -8.93 7.46 -1.28
N GLY A 81 -9.99 7.13 -2.03
CA GLY A 81 -10.35 7.85 -3.26
C GLY A 81 -9.54 7.48 -4.51
N LEU A 82 -8.80 6.37 -4.50
CA LEU A 82 -8.08 5.91 -5.69
C LEU A 82 -9.05 5.60 -6.85
N HIS A 83 -8.80 6.22 -7.99
CA HIS A 83 -9.58 6.02 -9.22
C HIS A 83 -9.17 4.72 -9.94
N ALA A 84 -9.88 4.39 -11.04
CA ALA A 84 -9.65 3.21 -11.88
C ALA A 84 -8.15 2.94 -12.12
N PRO A 85 -7.70 1.67 -12.16
CA PRO A 85 -8.44 0.44 -12.40
C PRO A 85 -9.10 -0.18 -11.14
N PHE A 86 -9.02 0.48 -9.98
CA PHE A 86 -9.53 -0.02 -8.70
C PHE A 86 -11.02 0.26 -8.44
N HIS A 87 -11.80 0.67 -9.45
CA HIS A 87 -13.23 0.94 -9.32
C HIS A 87 -14.05 -0.23 -8.74
N ARG A 88 -13.51 -1.45 -8.80
CA ARG A 88 -13.94 -2.58 -7.97
C ARG A 88 -12.70 -3.07 -7.23
N TRP A 89 -12.70 -2.90 -5.91
CA TRP A 89 -11.67 -3.50 -5.07
C TRP A 89 -11.70 -5.01 -5.29
N PRO A 90 -10.58 -5.62 -5.74
CA PRO A 90 -10.56 -7.06 -5.91
C PRO A 90 -10.83 -7.74 -4.58
N VAL A 91 -11.82 -8.63 -4.59
CA VAL A 91 -12.25 -9.47 -3.46
C VAL A 91 -11.02 -10.12 -2.81
N ALA A 92 -11.01 -10.11 -1.47
CA ALA A 92 -10.01 -10.63 -0.54
C ALA A 92 -8.84 -11.45 -1.14
N GLY A 93 -7.60 -11.03 -0.85
CA GLY A 93 -6.39 -11.84 -1.11
C GLY A 93 -5.49 -11.39 -2.25
N ARG A 94 -5.66 -10.17 -2.80
CA ARG A 94 -4.66 -9.55 -3.68
C ARG A 94 -3.81 -8.55 -2.91
N THR A 95 -2.51 -8.56 -3.19
CA THR A 95 -1.54 -7.60 -2.66
C THR A 95 -1.23 -6.53 -3.69
N PHE A 96 -0.95 -5.32 -3.19
CA PHE A 96 -0.49 -4.19 -3.97
C PHE A 96 0.98 -3.97 -3.66
N VAL A 97 1.72 -3.42 -4.62
CA VAL A 97 3.09 -2.93 -4.44
C VAL A 97 3.07 -1.43 -4.66
N VAL A 98 3.57 -0.67 -3.70
CA VAL A 98 3.77 0.78 -3.83
C VAL A 98 5.25 1.08 -3.83
N THR A 99 5.70 1.83 -4.82
CA THR A 99 7.10 2.20 -5.02
C THR A 99 7.36 3.66 -4.65
N ALA A 100 8.63 4.02 -4.44
CA ALA A 100 9.04 5.35 -4.00
C ALA A 100 8.68 6.49 -4.96
N ASP A 101 8.42 6.16 -6.23
CA ASP A 101 7.88 7.08 -7.23
C ASP A 101 6.35 7.20 -7.16
N ASP A 102 5.70 6.84 -6.05
CA ASP A 102 4.25 6.94 -5.83
C ASP A 102 3.37 6.10 -6.79
N ARG A 103 3.96 5.06 -7.38
CA ARG A 103 3.22 4.13 -8.24
C ARG A 103 2.65 2.98 -7.42
N ILE A 104 1.35 2.77 -7.54
CA ILE A 104 0.63 1.64 -6.94
C ILE A 104 0.41 0.59 -8.04
N THR A 105 0.81 -0.65 -7.81
CA THR A 105 0.67 -1.77 -8.74
C THR A 105 -0.06 -2.94 -8.09
N LEU A 106 -1.11 -3.46 -8.73
CA LEU A 106 -1.77 -4.68 -8.31
C LEU A 106 -0.93 -5.90 -8.67
N ARG A 107 -0.54 -6.73 -7.70
CA ARG A 107 0.04 -8.04 -8.02
C ARG A 107 -1.06 -8.98 -8.47
N ARG A 108 -0.90 -9.55 -9.67
CA ARG A 108 -1.68 -10.74 -10.06
C ARG A 108 -1.23 -11.89 -9.18
N ARG A 109 -2.19 -12.71 -8.73
CA ARG A 109 -1.88 -14.05 -8.23
C ARG A 109 -1.25 -14.81 -9.41
N GLU A 110 0.01 -15.22 -9.30
CA GLU A 110 0.55 -16.17 -10.27
C GLU A 110 -0.29 -17.45 -10.20
N PRO A 111 -0.75 -18.00 -11.33
CA PRO A 111 -1.31 -19.34 -11.32
C PRO A 111 -0.19 -20.30 -10.91
N GLN A 112 -0.39 -21.03 -9.81
CA GLN A 112 0.40 -22.21 -9.48
C GLN A 112 0.10 -23.32 -10.49
#